data_AF-A0A958H899-F1
#
_entry.id   AF-A0A958H899-F1
#
_cell.length_a   1.000
_cell.length_b   1.000
_cell.length_c   1.000
_cell.angle_alpha   90.00
_cell.angle_beta   90.00
_cell.angle_gamma   90.00
#
_symmetry.space_group_name_H-M   'P 1'
#
loop_
_entity.id
_entity.type
_entity.pdbx_description
1 polymer ?
#
loop_
_entity_poly.entity_id
_entity_poly.type
_entity_poly.pdbx_seq_one_letter_code
_entity_poly.pdbx_strand_id
1 'polypeptide(L)'
;AVAIAANIPAPPTDTPVPTRPPAQPTTPPQPTAPPAPTNTPVPTFPFAKEDSRPGEINTNPIVTFFGALYNPAKDLTKAVGEPYKLVVTGPQNGEAPFHDGLFEVGPFGQFIYNVKVELPLAEGTYQAYVADGAGNRVSESWEYTVAGELRTFFPRWKQR
;
A
#
# COMPACT_ATOMS: atom_id res chain seq x y z
N ALA A 1 -12.00 110.99 33.15
CA ALA A 1 -13.01 110.08 32.59
C ALA A 1 -13.06 110.26 31.08
N VAL A 2 -12.61 109.26 30.30
CA VAL A 2 -13.03 108.97 28.92
C VAL A 2 -12.69 107.50 28.68
N ALA A 3 -13.68 106.70 28.27
CA ALA A 3 -13.50 105.35 27.77
C ALA A 3 -13.55 105.37 26.23
N ILE A 4 -12.77 104.51 25.58
CA ILE A 4 -12.91 104.20 24.15
C ILE A 4 -12.74 102.70 23.99
N ALA A 5 -13.82 102.02 23.61
CA ALA A 5 -13.82 100.62 23.22
C ALA A 5 -13.42 100.52 21.73
N ALA A 6 -12.44 99.68 21.44
CA ALA A 6 -12.00 99.37 20.07
C ALA A 6 -12.76 98.14 19.54
N ASN A 7 -13.28 98.27 18.32
CA ASN A 7 -13.98 97.23 17.55
C ASN A 7 -12.96 96.25 16.95
N ILE A 8 -13.09 94.95 17.18
CA ILE A 8 -12.21 93.91 16.61
C ILE A 8 -13.00 93.17 15.51
N PRO A 9 -12.47 93.04 14.27
CA PRO A 9 -13.14 92.30 13.19
C PRO A 9 -13.25 90.79 13.47
N ALA A 10 -14.36 90.19 13.07
CA ALA A 10 -14.59 88.74 13.16
C ALA A 10 -13.81 87.96 12.08
N PRO A 11 -13.33 86.73 12.38
CA PRO A 11 -12.61 85.90 11.42
C PRO A 11 -13.52 85.30 10.33
N PRO A 12 -12.99 84.96 9.15
CA PRO A 12 -13.75 84.37 8.05
C PRO A 12 -14.15 82.91 8.33
N THR A 13 -15.33 82.53 7.84
CA THR A 13 -15.95 81.20 7.99
C THR A 13 -15.43 80.21 6.95
N ASP A 14 -14.93 79.04 7.40
CA ASP A 14 -14.47 77.95 6.53
C ASP A 14 -15.61 77.29 5.73
N THR A 15 -15.31 76.95 4.47
CA THR A 15 -16.22 76.24 3.55
C THR A 15 -15.94 74.73 3.60
N PRO A 16 -16.95 73.85 3.63
CA PRO A 16 -16.74 72.40 3.76
C PRO A 16 -16.12 71.75 2.51
N VAL A 17 -15.19 70.82 2.74
CA VAL A 17 -14.48 70.02 1.73
C VAL A 17 -15.33 68.80 1.29
N PRO A 18 -15.34 68.40 0.00
CA PRO A 18 -16.09 67.23 -0.45
C PRO A 18 -15.52 65.91 0.09
N THR A 19 -16.38 65.01 0.56
CA THR A 19 -16.02 63.67 1.05
C THR A 19 -15.85 62.66 -0.08
N ARG A 20 -14.84 61.79 0.03
CA ARG A 20 -14.51 60.72 -0.92
C ARG A 20 -15.60 59.62 -0.93
N PRO A 21 -15.94 59.03 -2.09
CA PRO A 21 -16.85 57.87 -2.16
C PRO A 21 -16.31 56.65 -1.39
N PRO A 22 -17.18 55.79 -0.82
CA PRO A 22 -16.75 54.57 -0.14
C PRO A 22 -16.08 53.58 -1.09
N ALA A 23 -15.03 52.90 -0.62
CA ALA A 23 -14.40 51.80 -1.35
C ALA A 23 -15.31 50.56 -1.38
N GLN A 24 -15.36 49.89 -2.52
CA GLN A 24 -16.22 48.74 -2.79
C GLN A 24 -15.64 47.45 -2.16
N PRO A 25 -16.46 46.49 -1.67
CA PRO A 25 -15.96 45.26 -1.06
C PRO A 25 -15.23 44.35 -2.05
N THR A 26 -14.04 43.86 -1.69
CA THR A 26 -13.31 42.84 -2.44
C THR A 26 -13.94 41.46 -2.26
N THR A 27 -14.06 40.68 -3.33
CA THR A 27 -14.58 39.30 -3.27
C THR A 27 -13.64 38.38 -2.47
N PRO A 28 -14.19 37.38 -1.75
CA PRO A 28 -13.38 36.40 -1.01
C PRO A 28 -12.49 35.58 -1.94
N PRO A 29 -11.31 35.12 -1.47
CA PRO A 29 -10.45 34.22 -2.24
C PRO A 29 -11.20 32.91 -2.55
N GLN A 30 -11.17 32.53 -3.83
CA GLN A 30 -11.73 31.25 -4.28
C GLN A 30 -10.90 30.09 -3.71
N PRO A 31 -11.52 29.04 -3.15
CA PRO A 31 -10.81 27.86 -2.68
C PRO A 31 -10.00 27.22 -3.82
N THR A 32 -8.71 26.98 -3.57
CA THR A 32 -7.87 26.20 -4.49
C THR A 32 -8.38 24.76 -4.54
N ALA A 33 -8.51 24.21 -5.75
CA ALA A 33 -8.91 22.83 -5.92
C ALA A 33 -7.94 21.89 -5.17
N PRO A 34 -8.42 20.78 -4.59
CA PRO A 34 -7.55 19.80 -3.94
C PRO A 34 -6.48 19.30 -4.91
N PRO A 35 -5.23 19.06 -4.45
CA PRO A 35 -4.21 18.46 -5.29
C PRO A 35 -4.69 17.11 -5.83
N ALA A 36 -4.41 16.85 -7.11
CA ALA A 36 -4.74 15.58 -7.74
C ALA A 36 -4.07 14.41 -6.98
N PRO A 37 -4.74 13.25 -6.88
CA PRO A 37 -4.13 12.08 -6.26
C PRO A 37 -2.82 11.74 -6.98
N THR A 38 -1.73 11.67 -6.22
CA THR A 38 -0.45 11.23 -6.76
C THR A 38 -0.53 9.72 -6.98
N ASN A 39 -0.34 9.27 -8.23
CA ASN A 39 -0.22 7.84 -8.53
C ASN A 39 1.07 7.31 -7.90
N THR A 40 0.96 6.60 -6.78
CA THR A 40 2.09 5.89 -6.19
C THR A 40 2.51 4.76 -7.13
N PRO A 41 3.80 4.66 -7.54
CA PRO A 41 4.27 3.54 -8.34
C PRO A 41 4.03 2.21 -7.60
N VAL A 42 3.39 1.25 -8.28
CA VAL A 42 3.25 -0.11 -7.74
C VAL A 42 4.63 -0.78 -7.78
N PRO A 43 5.14 -1.35 -6.67
CA PRO A 43 6.42 -2.03 -6.67
C PRO A 43 6.41 -3.20 -7.68
N THR A 44 7.37 -3.20 -8.60
CA THR A 44 7.55 -4.29 -9.56
C THR A 44 8.35 -5.41 -8.91
N PHE A 45 7.65 -6.48 -8.52
CA PHE A 45 8.27 -7.69 -8.00
C PHE A 45 8.65 -8.65 -9.14
N PRO A 46 9.75 -9.42 -9.01
CA PRO A 46 10.09 -10.47 -9.97
C PRO A 46 9.08 -11.62 -10.00
N PHE A 47 8.29 -11.79 -8.93
CA PHE A 47 7.21 -12.78 -8.87
C PHE A 47 5.84 -12.12 -8.75
N ALA A 48 4.94 -12.46 -9.67
CA ALA A 48 3.53 -12.09 -9.62
C ALA A 48 2.70 -13.17 -8.90
N LYS A 49 1.53 -12.81 -8.37
CA LYS A 49 0.52 -13.80 -7.98
C LYS A 49 0.05 -14.57 -9.21
N GLU A 50 -0.07 -15.89 -9.06
CA GLU A 50 -0.78 -16.74 -10.02
C GLU A 50 -2.24 -16.94 -9.56
N ASP A 51 -2.99 -17.82 -10.21
CA ASP A 51 -4.35 -18.15 -9.83
C ASP A 51 -4.48 -18.53 -8.34
N SER A 52 -5.51 -18.00 -7.69
CA SER A 52 -5.87 -18.39 -6.34
C SER A 52 -6.53 -19.77 -6.35
N ARG A 53 -6.08 -20.69 -5.49
CA ARG A 53 -6.85 -21.89 -5.14
C ARG A 53 -7.60 -21.60 -3.83
N PRO A 54 -8.89 -22.00 -3.70
CA PRO A 54 -9.61 -21.81 -2.46
C PRO A 54 -8.91 -22.50 -1.29
N GLY A 55 -9.03 -21.91 -0.10
CA GLY A 55 -8.57 -22.55 1.13
C GLY A 55 -9.36 -23.82 1.42
N GLU A 56 -8.74 -24.74 2.15
CA GLU A 56 -9.32 -26.04 2.50
C GLU A 56 -9.55 -26.16 4.00
N ILE A 57 -10.57 -26.95 4.31
CA ILE A 57 -10.94 -27.32 5.67
C ILE A 57 -9.90 -28.31 6.21
N ASN A 58 -9.44 -28.09 7.44
CA ASN A 58 -8.60 -29.01 8.18
C ASN A 58 -9.01 -29.01 9.66
N THR A 59 -9.40 -30.17 10.17
CA THR A 59 -9.84 -30.33 11.56
C THR A 59 -8.67 -30.41 12.55
N ASN A 60 -7.45 -30.66 12.06
CA ASN A 60 -6.25 -30.64 12.90
C ASN A 60 -5.98 -29.22 13.41
N PRO A 61 -5.44 -29.05 14.64
CA PRO A 61 -5.15 -27.74 15.23
C PRO A 61 -3.86 -27.12 14.66
N ILE A 62 -3.72 -27.12 13.33
CA ILE A 62 -2.56 -26.65 12.59
C ILE A 62 -3.06 -25.79 11.42
N VAL A 63 -2.40 -24.67 11.17
CA VAL A 63 -2.56 -23.87 9.95
C VAL A 63 -1.47 -24.26 8.98
N THR A 64 -1.82 -24.59 7.74
CA THR A 64 -0.88 -25.08 6.73
C THR A 64 -0.89 -24.19 5.50
N PHE A 65 0.30 -23.77 5.06
CA PHE A 65 0.51 -23.06 3.81
C PHE A 65 1.35 -23.93 2.87
N PHE A 66 0.79 -24.28 1.72
CA PHE A 66 1.49 -24.95 0.61
C PHE A 66 1.84 -23.93 -0.47
N GLY A 67 3.06 -23.42 -0.44
CA GLY A 67 3.54 -22.46 -1.43
C GLY A 67 3.99 -23.16 -2.71
N ALA A 68 3.65 -22.58 -3.87
CA ALA A 68 4.24 -22.97 -5.16
C ALA A 68 4.83 -21.76 -5.89
N LEU A 69 6.03 -21.94 -6.44
CA LEU A 69 6.75 -20.94 -7.23
C LEU A 69 7.01 -21.50 -8.62
N TYR A 70 6.51 -20.82 -9.66
CA TYR A 70 6.63 -21.23 -11.06
C TYR A 70 7.73 -20.44 -11.79
N ASN A 71 8.61 -21.15 -12.47
CA ASN A 71 9.62 -20.59 -13.37
C ASN A 71 9.40 -21.07 -14.82
N PRO A 72 9.38 -20.17 -15.83
CA PRO A 72 9.39 -20.59 -17.24
C PRO A 72 10.64 -21.43 -17.58
N ALA A 73 10.48 -22.63 -18.18
CA ALA A 73 11.62 -23.51 -18.51
C ALA A 73 12.55 -23.03 -19.63
N LYS A 74 12.51 -21.76 -20.03
CA LYS A 74 13.39 -21.25 -21.08
C LYS A 74 14.87 -21.22 -20.65
N ASP A 75 15.15 -21.27 -19.35
CA ASP A 75 16.52 -21.25 -18.84
C ASP A 75 16.69 -22.19 -17.63
N LEU A 76 17.15 -23.42 -17.92
CA LEU A 76 17.46 -24.45 -16.91
C LEU A 76 18.59 -24.06 -15.95
N THR A 77 19.37 -23.02 -16.29
CA THR A 77 20.47 -22.54 -15.44
C THR A 77 20.02 -21.52 -14.40
N LYS A 78 18.77 -21.03 -14.50
CA LYS A 78 18.13 -20.12 -13.56
C LYS A 78 17.12 -20.87 -12.70
N ALA A 79 17.55 -21.94 -12.04
CA ALA A 79 16.73 -22.57 -11.02
C ALA A 79 16.36 -21.52 -9.95
N VAL A 80 15.08 -21.49 -9.56
CA VAL A 80 14.48 -20.45 -8.70
C VAL A 80 14.06 -21.04 -7.35
N GLY A 81 14.54 -22.23 -7.00
CA GLY A 81 14.27 -22.85 -5.70
C GLY A 81 15.09 -22.16 -4.62
N GLU A 82 16.37 -22.46 -4.59
CA GLU A 82 17.33 -21.78 -3.73
C GLU A 82 17.85 -20.54 -4.48
N PRO A 83 17.71 -19.30 -3.95
CA PRO A 83 17.68 -18.95 -2.53
C PRO A 83 16.34 -18.44 -1.99
N TYR A 84 15.19 -18.82 -2.57
CA TYR A 84 13.90 -18.23 -2.21
C TYR A 84 13.20 -18.98 -1.09
N LYS A 85 12.43 -18.26 -0.26
CA LYS A 85 11.63 -18.83 0.82
C LYS A 85 10.20 -18.33 0.81
N LEU A 86 9.27 -19.19 1.24
CA LEU A 86 7.94 -18.77 1.65
C LEU A 86 8.05 -18.16 3.04
N VAL A 87 7.55 -16.94 3.19
CA VAL A 87 7.39 -16.27 4.47
C VAL A 87 5.91 -16.08 4.74
N VAL A 88 5.48 -16.49 5.93
CA VAL A 88 4.13 -16.31 6.45
C VAL A 88 4.21 -15.44 7.69
N THR A 89 3.42 -14.36 7.71
CA THR A 89 3.33 -13.42 8.82
C THR A 89 1.88 -13.22 9.27
N GLY A 90 1.64 -13.10 10.57
CA GLY A 90 0.30 -12.90 11.10
C GLY A 90 0.22 -13.17 12.60
N PRO A 91 -0.87 -13.78 13.10
CA PRO A 91 -0.96 -14.26 14.48
C PRO A 91 0.17 -15.22 14.87
N GLN A 92 0.68 -15.98 13.90
CA GLN A 92 1.90 -16.78 14.00
C GLN A 92 2.77 -16.49 12.78
N ASN A 93 4.08 -16.65 12.93
CA ASN A 93 5.04 -16.44 11.86
C ASN A 93 5.78 -17.75 11.57
N GLY A 94 6.09 -17.98 10.31
CA GLY A 94 6.97 -19.07 9.91
C GLY A 94 7.49 -18.88 8.51
N GLU A 95 8.57 -19.57 8.22
CA GLU A 95 9.21 -19.55 6.92
C GLU A 95 9.83 -20.89 6.60
N ALA A 96 9.88 -21.21 5.32
CA ALA A 96 10.59 -22.38 4.83
C ALA A 96 11.12 -22.10 3.41
N PRO A 97 12.30 -22.62 3.07
CA PRO A 97 12.86 -22.48 1.73
C PRO A 97 12.01 -23.26 0.71
N PHE A 98 11.93 -22.72 -0.51
CA PHE A 98 11.41 -23.46 -1.64
C PHE A 98 12.43 -24.54 -2.02
N HIS A 99 11.95 -25.77 -2.14
CA HIS A 99 12.76 -26.88 -2.62
C HIS A 99 12.35 -27.24 -4.03
N ASP A 100 13.31 -27.82 -4.78
CA ASP A 100 13.07 -28.40 -6.10
C ASP A 100 11.85 -29.31 -6.05
N GLY A 101 10.80 -28.89 -6.74
CA GLY A 101 9.62 -29.71 -6.96
C GLY A 101 9.66 -30.35 -8.35
N LEU A 102 8.62 -31.12 -8.62
CA LEU A 102 8.47 -31.85 -9.87
C LEU A 102 8.57 -30.90 -11.07
N PHE A 103 9.35 -31.29 -12.08
CA PHE A 103 9.23 -30.73 -13.42
C PHE A 103 7.95 -31.28 -14.05
N GLU A 104 6.97 -30.42 -14.34
CA GLU A 104 5.76 -30.84 -15.03
C GLU A 104 5.96 -30.71 -16.55
N VAL A 105 6.05 -31.85 -17.24
CA VAL A 105 6.08 -31.91 -18.70
C VAL A 105 4.67 -31.71 -19.25
N GLY A 106 4.30 -30.45 -19.46
CA GLY A 106 3.08 -30.04 -20.17
C GLY A 106 3.38 -29.03 -21.28
N PRO A 107 2.38 -28.54 -22.04
CA PRO A 107 2.56 -27.60 -23.15
C PRO A 107 3.21 -26.26 -22.75
N PHE A 108 3.39 -26.02 -21.45
CA PHE A 108 3.98 -24.81 -20.89
C PHE A 108 5.36 -25.00 -20.26
N GLY A 109 5.85 -26.25 -20.12
CA GLY A 109 7.16 -26.62 -19.56
C GLY A 109 7.61 -25.69 -18.42
N GLN A 110 7.16 -25.92 -17.19
CA GLN A 110 7.49 -25.05 -16.06
C GLN A 110 8.10 -25.87 -14.93
N PHE A 111 9.09 -25.28 -14.25
CA PHE A 111 9.57 -25.80 -12.98
C PHE A 111 8.65 -25.32 -11.88
N ILE A 112 8.26 -26.24 -11.01
CA ILE A 112 7.43 -25.97 -9.84
C ILE A 112 8.32 -26.20 -8.63
N TYR A 113 8.55 -25.16 -7.82
CA TYR A 113 9.19 -25.29 -6.52
C TYR A 113 8.12 -25.25 -5.45
N ASN A 114 8.11 -26.22 -4.55
CA ASN A 114 7.08 -26.35 -3.53
C ASN A 114 7.66 -26.21 -2.13
N VAL A 115 6.82 -25.78 -1.21
CA VAL A 115 7.19 -25.64 0.20
C VAL A 115 5.94 -25.79 1.07
N LYS A 116 6.14 -26.30 2.28
CA LYS A 116 5.11 -26.40 3.31
C LYS A 116 5.54 -25.66 4.56
N VAL A 117 4.70 -24.75 5.04
CA VAL A 117 4.83 -24.10 6.35
C VAL A 117 3.64 -24.53 7.21
N GLU A 118 3.91 -25.10 8.38
CA GLU A 118 2.92 -25.52 9.36
C GLU A 118 3.08 -24.69 10.63
N LEU A 119 2.00 -24.08 11.08
CA LEU A 119 1.97 -23.21 12.25
C LEU A 119 0.96 -23.74 13.28
N PRO A 120 1.21 -23.53 14.58
CA PRO A 120 0.19 -23.75 15.60
C PRO A 120 -1.10 -22.98 15.27
N LEU A 121 -2.27 -23.55 15.60
CA LEU A 121 -3.53 -22.87 15.37
C LEU A 121 -3.60 -21.52 16.09
N ALA A 122 -3.75 -20.46 15.30
CA ALA A 122 -4.17 -19.14 15.76
C ALA A 122 -5.05 -18.51 14.68
N GLU A 123 -6.25 -18.08 15.04
CA GLU A 123 -7.18 -17.42 14.12
C GLU A 123 -6.74 -16.00 13.80
N GLY A 124 -7.15 -15.50 12.65
CA GLY A 124 -6.84 -14.14 12.19
C GLY A 124 -6.33 -14.08 10.75
N THR A 125 -5.92 -12.89 10.33
CA THR A 125 -5.41 -12.65 8.98
C THR A 125 -3.91 -12.92 8.90
N TYR A 126 -3.53 -13.77 7.96
CA TYR A 126 -2.15 -14.08 7.60
C TYR A 126 -1.81 -13.49 6.25
N GLN A 127 -0.56 -13.08 6.10
CA GLN A 127 0.04 -12.73 4.83
C GLN A 127 1.11 -13.76 4.45
N ALA A 128 1.08 -14.22 3.21
CA ALA A 128 2.11 -15.10 2.66
C ALA A 128 2.79 -14.42 1.47
N TYR A 129 4.12 -14.42 1.43
CA TYR A 129 4.92 -13.83 0.35
C TYR A 129 6.25 -14.58 0.15
N VAL A 130 6.92 -14.30 -0.97
CA VAL A 130 8.24 -14.84 -1.29
C VAL A 130 9.32 -13.84 -0.88
N ALA A 131 10.37 -14.33 -0.23
CA ALA A 131 11.59 -13.58 0.04
C ALA A 131 12.81 -14.24 -0.63
N ASP A 132 13.81 -13.43 -0.98
CA ASP A 132 15.11 -13.92 -1.45
C ASP A 132 16.02 -14.39 -0.30
N GLY A 133 17.23 -14.86 -0.63
CA GLY A 133 18.20 -15.36 0.35
C GLY A 133 18.75 -14.28 1.29
N ALA A 134 18.57 -13.00 0.96
CA ALA A 134 18.92 -11.88 1.82
C ALA A 134 17.74 -11.44 2.70
N GLY A 135 16.56 -12.07 2.55
CA GLY A 135 15.34 -11.75 3.28
C GLY A 135 14.54 -10.60 2.66
N ASN A 136 14.90 -10.11 1.47
CA ASN A 136 14.11 -9.08 0.81
C ASN A 136 12.85 -9.71 0.23
N ARG A 137 11.72 -9.03 0.39
CA ARG A 137 10.47 -9.44 -0.23
C ARG A 137 10.54 -9.25 -1.76
N VAL A 138 10.24 -10.32 -2.48
CA VAL A 138 10.32 -10.39 -3.95
C VAL A 138 9.00 -10.77 -4.62
N SER A 139 7.89 -10.72 -3.90
CA SER A 139 6.54 -10.96 -4.46
C SER A 139 5.47 -10.06 -3.82
N GLU A 140 4.31 -10.01 -4.47
CA GLU A 140 3.06 -9.59 -3.82
C GLU A 140 2.64 -10.59 -2.73
N SER A 141 1.93 -10.11 -1.69
CA SER A 141 1.46 -10.94 -0.58
C SER A 141 0.08 -11.48 -0.88
N TRP A 142 -0.14 -12.78 -0.68
CA TRP A 142 -1.47 -13.32 -0.47
C TRP A 142 -1.96 -12.96 0.92
N GLU A 143 -3.27 -12.75 1.07
CA GLU A 143 -3.92 -12.54 2.35
C GLU A 143 -4.96 -13.64 2.56
N TYR A 144 -4.88 -14.31 3.70
CA TYR A 144 -5.78 -15.38 4.07
C TYR A 144 -6.31 -15.16 5.48
N THR A 145 -7.59 -15.44 5.70
CA THR A 145 -8.19 -15.39 7.03
C THR A 145 -8.40 -16.80 7.54
N VAL A 146 -7.72 -17.15 8.63
CA VAL A 146 -7.97 -18.39 9.38
C VAL A 146 -9.15 -18.16 10.30
N ALA A 147 -10.20 -18.94 10.12
CA ALA A 147 -11.38 -18.94 10.97
C ALA A 147 -12.03 -20.33 10.99
N GLY A 148 -12.38 -20.82 12.18
CA GLY A 148 -12.99 -22.13 12.34
C GLY A 148 -12.08 -23.24 11.82
N GLU A 149 -12.56 -24.02 10.86
CA GLU A 149 -11.82 -25.14 10.26
C GLU A 149 -11.10 -24.75 8.95
N LEU A 150 -11.25 -23.53 8.44
CA LEU A 150 -10.53 -23.07 7.25
C LEU A 150 -9.07 -22.77 7.62
N ARG A 151 -8.17 -23.71 7.32
CA ARG A 151 -6.80 -23.70 7.86
C ARG A 151 -5.72 -24.11 6.87
N THR A 152 -6.07 -24.58 5.67
CA THR A 152 -5.09 -24.94 4.64
C THR A 152 -5.16 -23.98 3.47
N PHE A 153 -4.02 -23.43 3.04
CA PHE A 153 -3.95 -22.43 1.98
C PHE A 153 -2.86 -22.76 0.97
N PHE A 154 -3.04 -22.27 -0.26
CA PHE A 154 -2.20 -22.61 -1.41
C PHE A 154 -1.74 -21.35 -2.15
N PRO A 155 -0.89 -20.51 -1.55
CA PRO A 155 -0.38 -19.34 -2.25
C PRO A 155 0.53 -19.75 -3.40
N ARG A 156 0.32 -19.11 -4.55
CA ARG A 156 1.05 -19.41 -5.79
C ARG A 156 1.60 -18.16 -6.42
N TRP A 157 2.82 -18.27 -6.95
CA TRP A 157 3.48 -17.18 -7.65
C TRP A 157 4.19 -17.66 -8.91
N LYS A 158 4.25 -16.78 -9.89
CA LYS A 158 4.91 -17.02 -11.16
C LYS A 158 5.94 -15.95 -11.43
N GLN A 159 7.11 -16.36 -11.90
CA GLN A 159 8.15 -15.44 -12.33
C GLN A 159 7.67 -14.63 -13.53
N ARG A 160 7.88 -13.32 -13.48
CA ARG A 160 7.58 -12.39 -14.57
C ARG A 160 8.63 -12.45 -15.69
#